data_AF-A0A6P4B1X1-F1
#
_entry.id   AF-A0A6P4B1X1-F1
#
_cell.length_a   1.000
_cell.length_b   1.000
_cell.length_c   1.000
_cell.angle_alpha   90.00
_cell.angle_beta   90.00
_cell.angle_gamma   90.00
#
_symmetry.space_group_name_H-M   'P 1'
#
loop_
_entity.id
_entity.type
_entity.pdbx_description
1 polymer ?
#
loop_
_entity_poly.entity_id
_entity_poly.type
_entity_poly.pdbx_seq_one_letter_code
_entity_poly.pdbx_strand_id
1 'polypeptide(L)'
;MFYVLIFTETKERVVANLANFAYDPYNYAFLRQLNVLELFLDCITEPNEKLVEFGTGGICNSCADPANASIITQCGGIPLLIQCLSSPVRNTVNYALGSLYYLCNTSNKEEILKPEVVDVIKKYAAAEAASVSFSNLAMAFLDKHVSESK
;
A
#
# COMPACT_ATOMS: atom_id res chain seq x y z
N MET A 1 17.11 27.20 -0.89
CA MET A 1 15.65 27.04 -0.79
C MET A 1 15.01 26.66 -2.12
N PHE A 2 15.19 27.41 -3.21
CA PHE A 2 14.65 27.07 -4.55
C PHE A 2 15.11 25.72 -5.12
N TYR A 3 16.41 25.40 -5.04
CA TYR A 3 16.94 24.12 -5.59
C TYR A 3 16.38 22.89 -4.87
N VAL A 4 16.18 22.99 -3.55
CA VAL A 4 15.58 21.92 -2.73
C VAL A 4 14.12 21.70 -3.13
N LEU A 5 13.36 22.77 -3.38
CA LEU A 5 11.97 22.69 -3.85
C LEU A 5 11.86 21.97 -5.20
N ILE A 6 12.69 22.36 -6.18
CA ILE A 6 12.70 21.75 -7.53
C ILE A 6 13.09 20.26 -7.45
N PHE A 7 14.07 19.93 -6.61
CA PHE A 7 14.51 18.54 -6.43
C PHE A 7 13.41 17.66 -5.80
N THR A 8 12.69 18.17 -4.80
CA THR A 8 11.56 17.47 -4.19
C THR A 8 10.41 17.27 -5.19
N GLU A 9 10.04 18.29 -5.96
CA GLU A 9 9.02 18.18 -7.00
C GLU A 9 9.41 17.15 -8.09
N THR A 10 10.70 17.08 -8.41
CA THR A 10 11.22 16.10 -9.37
C THR A 10 11.08 14.67 -8.83
N LYS A 11 11.40 14.44 -7.55
CA LYS A 11 11.21 13.13 -6.91
C LYS A 11 9.76 12.69 -6.91
N GLU A 12 8.84 13.57 -6.49
CA GLU A 12 7.39 13.28 -6.49
C GLU A 12 6.90 12.83 -7.86
N ARG A 13 7.30 13.55 -8.91
CA ARG A 13 6.91 13.23 -10.30
C ARG A 13 7.48 11.89 -10.77
N VAL A 14 8.71 11.56 -10.41
CA VAL A 14 9.33 10.28 -10.76
C VAL A 14 8.58 9.13 -10.10
N VAL A 15 8.34 9.21 -8.79
CA VAL A 15 7.65 8.13 -8.04
C VAL A 15 6.20 7.99 -8.52
N ALA A 16 5.49 9.07 -8.79
CA ALA A 16 4.14 9.03 -9.35
C ALA A 16 4.10 8.32 -10.72
N ASN A 17 5.06 8.59 -11.61
CA ASN A 17 5.14 7.93 -12.91
C ASN A 17 5.46 6.44 -12.76
N LEU A 18 6.38 6.07 -11.86
CA LEU A 18 6.68 4.67 -11.57
C LEU A 18 5.45 3.94 -11.01
N ALA A 19 4.70 4.58 -10.10
CA ALA A 19 3.47 4.00 -9.54
C ALA A 19 2.40 3.78 -10.62
N ASN A 20 2.29 4.68 -11.60
CA ASN A 20 1.40 4.50 -12.75
C ASN A 20 1.85 3.34 -13.65
N PHE A 21 3.17 3.20 -13.90
CA PHE A 21 3.71 2.06 -14.67
C PHE A 21 3.51 0.72 -13.95
N ALA A 22 3.50 0.73 -12.61
CA ALA A 22 3.24 -0.44 -11.78
C ALA A 22 1.79 -0.95 -11.84
N TYR A 23 0.89 -0.30 -12.59
CA TYR A 23 -0.44 -0.83 -12.86
C TYR A 23 -0.45 -1.91 -13.95
N ASP A 24 0.53 -1.91 -14.87
CA ASP A 24 0.61 -2.85 -15.98
C ASP A 24 1.57 -4.02 -15.64
N PRO A 25 1.07 -5.29 -15.61
CA PRO A 25 1.91 -6.46 -15.36
C PRO A 25 3.10 -6.62 -16.32
N TYR A 26 3.01 -6.06 -17.54
CA TYR A 26 4.13 -6.04 -18.48
C TYR A 26 5.39 -5.41 -17.87
N ASN A 27 5.22 -4.42 -16.99
CA ASN A 27 6.32 -3.69 -16.38
C ASN A 27 6.95 -4.42 -15.19
N TYR A 28 6.31 -5.45 -14.60
CA TYR A 28 6.74 -6.02 -13.32
C TYR A 28 8.16 -6.58 -13.34
N ALA A 29 8.56 -7.23 -14.44
CA ALA A 29 9.93 -7.73 -14.57
C ALA A 29 10.96 -6.60 -14.54
N PHE A 30 10.69 -5.49 -15.22
CA PHE A 30 11.56 -4.31 -15.22
C PHE A 30 11.58 -3.61 -13.86
N LEU A 31 10.42 -3.48 -13.20
CA LEU A 31 10.32 -2.88 -11.87
C LEU A 31 11.15 -3.66 -10.84
N ARG A 32 11.13 -4.99 -10.89
CA ARG A 32 11.99 -5.84 -10.04
C ARG A 32 13.46 -5.70 -10.39
N GLN A 33 13.82 -5.70 -11.68
CA GLN A 33 15.22 -5.53 -12.10
C GLN A 33 15.82 -4.18 -11.67
N LEU A 34 14.98 -3.15 -11.55
CA LEU A 34 15.37 -1.80 -11.16
C LEU A 34 15.15 -1.51 -9.66
N ASN A 35 14.79 -2.53 -8.86
CA ASN A 35 14.48 -2.41 -7.42
C ASN A 35 13.44 -1.32 -7.10
N VAL A 36 12.43 -1.18 -7.95
CA VAL A 36 11.41 -0.13 -7.80
C VAL A 36 10.45 -0.45 -6.65
N LEU A 37 10.26 -1.73 -6.30
CA LEU A 37 9.42 -2.12 -5.16
C LEU A 37 10.03 -1.64 -3.84
N GLU A 38 11.34 -1.81 -3.69
CA GLU A 38 12.14 -1.32 -2.57
C GLU A 38 12.14 0.21 -2.55
N LEU A 39 12.30 0.86 -3.70
CA LEU A 39 12.17 2.32 -3.81
C LEU A 39 10.80 2.82 -3.32
N PHE A 40 9.70 2.12 -3.63
CA PHE A 40 8.39 2.48 -3.12
C PHE A 40 8.30 2.35 -1.59
N LEU A 41 8.91 1.31 -1.01
CA LEU A 41 8.98 1.15 0.45
C LEU A 41 9.79 2.26 1.09
N ASP A 42 10.93 2.65 0.51
CA ASP A 42 11.72 3.79 0.97
C ASP A 42 10.87 5.07 0.96
N CYS A 43 10.08 5.30 -0.09
CA CYS A 43 9.18 6.45 -0.19
C CYS A 43 8.10 6.48 0.90
N ILE A 44 7.64 5.33 1.40
CA ILE A 44 6.67 5.25 2.52
C ILE A 44 7.29 5.76 3.84
N THR A 45 8.62 5.71 3.98
CA THR A 45 9.33 6.18 5.18
C THR A 45 9.66 7.67 5.14
N GLU A 46 9.50 8.33 4.00
CA GLU A 46 9.82 9.74 3.84
C GLU A 46 8.80 10.64 4.58
N PRO A 47 9.21 11.82 5.07
CA PRO A 47 8.28 12.77 5.70
C PRO A 47 7.33 13.45 4.70
N ASN A 48 7.59 13.31 3.39
CA ASN A 48 6.77 13.92 2.35
C ASN A 48 5.53 13.06 2.06
N GLU A 49 4.37 13.55 2.47
CA GLU A 49 3.07 12.87 2.30
C GLU A 49 2.78 12.40 0.86
N LYS A 50 3.23 13.13 -0.17
CA LYS A 50 3.05 12.71 -1.57
C LYS A 50 3.95 11.54 -1.93
N LEU A 51 5.19 11.51 -1.43
CA LEU A 51 6.07 10.35 -1.62
C LEU A 51 5.48 9.12 -0.93
N VAL A 52 4.93 9.29 0.28
CA VAL A 52 4.22 8.22 0.99
C VAL A 52 3.02 7.74 0.18
N GLU A 53 2.19 8.66 -0.33
CA GLU A 53 1.03 8.33 -1.16
C GLU A 53 1.42 7.56 -2.42
N PHE A 54 2.39 8.07 -3.19
CA PHE A 54 2.81 7.43 -4.45
C PHE A 54 3.56 6.12 -4.21
N GLY A 55 4.36 6.02 -3.17
CA GLY A 55 5.02 4.78 -2.76
C GLY A 55 3.97 3.71 -2.41
N THR A 56 3.01 4.04 -1.54
CA THR A 56 1.92 3.13 -1.17
C THR A 56 1.08 2.74 -2.41
N GLY A 57 0.80 3.69 -3.30
CA GLY A 57 0.08 3.44 -4.55
C GLY A 57 0.82 2.50 -5.50
N GLY A 58 2.14 2.66 -5.66
CA GLY A 58 2.97 1.77 -6.46
C GLY A 58 3.00 0.34 -5.92
N ILE A 59 3.06 0.18 -4.58
CA ILE A 59 2.91 -1.11 -3.92
C ILE A 59 1.53 -1.72 -4.19
N CYS A 60 0.46 -0.94 -3.98
CA CYS A 60 -0.91 -1.41 -4.19
C CYS A 60 -1.14 -1.91 -5.63
N ASN A 61 -0.61 -1.19 -6.62
CA ASN A 61 -0.77 -1.53 -8.03
C ASN A 61 -0.03 -2.83 -8.40
N SER A 62 1.08 -3.14 -7.73
CA SER A 62 1.98 -4.24 -8.11
C SER A 62 1.86 -5.50 -7.25
N CYS A 63 1.32 -5.39 -6.03
CA CYS A 63 1.33 -6.46 -5.02
C CYS A 63 0.37 -7.63 -5.29
N ALA A 64 -0.51 -7.54 -6.29
CA ALA A 64 -1.32 -8.67 -6.72
C ALA A 64 -0.50 -9.77 -7.42
N ASP A 65 0.69 -9.44 -7.95
CA ASP A 65 1.62 -10.41 -8.51
C ASP A 65 2.39 -11.14 -7.40
N PRO A 66 2.44 -12.49 -7.39
CA PRO A 66 3.09 -13.26 -6.34
C PRO A 66 4.59 -12.96 -6.17
N ALA A 67 5.32 -12.69 -7.26
CA ALA A 67 6.75 -12.40 -7.16
C ALA A 67 6.99 -11.02 -6.54
N ASN A 68 6.19 -10.02 -6.92
CA ASN A 68 6.22 -8.70 -6.28
C ASN A 68 5.80 -8.79 -4.80
N ALA A 69 4.72 -9.50 -4.49
CA ALA A 69 4.25 -9.70 -3.12
C ALA A 69 5.33 -10.31 -2.21
N SER A 70 6.08 -11.29 -2.75
CA SER A 70 7.19 -11.92 -2.04
C SER A 70 8.30 -10.91 -1.72
N ILE A 71 8.71 -10.09 -2.69
CA ILE A 71 9.76 -9.06 -2.49
C ILE A 71 9.27 -8.04 -1.45
N ILE A 72 8.06 -7.50 -1.61
CA ILE A 72 7.48 -6.50 -0.70
C ILE A 72 7.44 -7.04 0.74
N THR A 73 7.04 -8.30 0.92
CA THR A 73 6.98 -8.94 2.24
C THR A 73 8.39 -9.12 2.82
N GLN A 74 9.34 -9.61 2.02
CA GLN A 74 10.73 -9.84 2.46
C GLN A 74 11.46 -8.54 2.82
N CYS A 75 11.12 -7.43 2.16
CA CYS A 75 11.66 -6.10 2.44
C CYS A 75 10.94 -5.37 3.59
N GLY A 76 10.08 -6.04 4.36
CA GLY A 76 9.43 -5.45 5.53
C GLY A 76 8.28 -4.50 5.19
N GLY A 77 7.63 -4.66 4.03
CA GLY A 77 6.55 -3.78 3.59
C GLY A 77 5.27 -3.87 4.44
N ILE A 78 5.01 -4.98 5.11
CA ILE A 78 3.76 -5.17 5.88
C ILE A 78 3.63 -4.19 7.05
N PRO A 79 4.61 -4.04 7.97
CA PRO A 79 4.58 -3.03 9.01
C PRO A 79 4.33 -1.61 8.47
N LEU A 80 4.97 -1.26 7.35
CA LEU A 80 4.83 0.06 6.72
C LEU A 80 3.41 0.29 6.20
N LEU A 81 2.82 -0.71 5.55
CA LEU A 81 1.44 -0.64 5.07
C LEU A 81 0.42 -0.56 6.21
N ILE A 82 0.65 -1.28 7.31
CA ILE A 82 -0.18 -1.18 8.52
C ILE A 82 -0.11 0.24 9.09
N GLN A 83 1.09 0.83 9.17
CA GLN A 83 1.25 2.22 9.60
C GLN A 83 0.49 3.19 8.70
N CYS A 84 0.51 2.98 7.38
CA CYS A 84 -0.21 3.80 6.41
C CYS A 84 -1.73 3.82 6.62
N LEU A 85 -2.31 2.85 7.32
CA LEU A 85 -3.73 2.89 7.71
C LEU A 85 -4.06 4.09 8.62
N SER A 86 -3.09 4.65 9.34
CA SER A 86 -3.30 5.83 10.19
C SER A 86 -3.00 7.17 9.48
N SER A 87 -2.74 7.14 8.18
CA SER A 87 -2.37 8.34 7.41
C SER A 87 -3.51 9.37 7.36
N PRO A 88 -3.22 10.68 7.48
CA PRO A 88 -4.21 11.72 7.22
C PRO A 88 -4.56 11.82 5.73
N VAL A 89 -3.71 11.30 4.85
CA VAL A 89 -3.92 11.28 3.41
C VAL A 89 -4.83 10.11 3.06
N ARG A 90 -6.04 10.46 2.63
CA ARG A 90 -7.07 9.50 2.22
C ARG A 90 -6.51 8.46 1.24
N ASN A 91 -5.91 8.86 0.12
CA ASN A 91 -5.44 7.89 -0.88
C ASN A 91 -4.43 6.87 -0.32
N THR A 92 -3.53 7.29 0.55
CA THR A 92 -2.58 6.42 1.26
C THR A 92 -3.30 5.30 2.02
N VAL A 93 -4.39 5.61 2.73
CA VAL A 93 -5.19 4.60 3.45
C VAL A 93 -5.83 3.60 2.48
N ASN A 94 -6.25 4.04 1.29
CA ASN A 94 -6.93 3.20 0.27
C ASN A 94 -5.93 2.21 -0.28
N TYR A 95 -4.76 2.72 -0.67
CA TYR A 95 -3.68 1.90 -1.18
C TYR A 95 -3.16 0.93 -0.12
N ALA A 96 -3.09 1.35 1.15
CA ALA A 96 -2.73 0.46 2.25
C ALA A 96 -3.75 -0.68 2.42
N LEU A 97 -5.05 -0.38 2.49
CA LEU A 97 -6.12 -1.38 2.57
C LEU A 97 -6.08 -2.36 1.39
N GLY A 98 -5.97 -1.83 0.16
CA GLY A 98 -5.86 -2.65 -1.04
C GLY A 98 -4.61 -3.53 -1.05
N SER A 99 -3.48 -3.00 -0.63
CA SER A 99 -2.24 -3.77 -0.54
C SER A 99 -2.35 -4.91 0.48
N LEU A 100 -2.87 -4.62 1.68
CA LEU A 100 -3.08 -5.64 2.71
C LEU A 100 -4.08 -6.71 2.26
N TYR A 101 -5.11 -6.35 1.49
CA TYR A 101 -6.06 -7.31 0.89
C TYR A 101 -5.37 -8.35 -0.01
N TYR A 102 -4.40 -7.93 -0.83
CA TYR A 102 -3.65 -8.82 -1.72
C TYR A 102 -2.53 -9.57 -1.00
N LEU A 103 -1.82 -8.90 -0.10
CA LEU A 103 -0.67 -9.46 0.59
C LEU A 103 -1.05 -10.48 1.66
N CYS A 104 -2.22 -10.36 2.30
CA CYS A 104 -2.65 -11.28 3.35
C CYS A 104 -2.78 -12.72 2.82
N ASN A 105 -1.94 -13.61 3.34
CA ASN A 105 -1.88 -15.02 3.01
C ASN A 105 -1.38 -15.83 4.22
N THR A 106 -1.30 -17.16 4.07
CA THR A 106 -0.94 -18.07 5.17
C THR A 106 0.38 -17.73 5.87
N SER A 107 1.36 -17.18 5.14
CA SER A 107 2.70 -16.89 5.67
C SER A 107 2.79 -15.61 6.48
N ASN A 108 1.84 -14.67 6.30
CA ASN A 108 1.89 -13.35 6.93
C ASN A 108 0.58 -12.91 7.61
N LYS A 109 -0.46 -13.76 7.59
CA LYS A 109 -1.75 -13.50 8.24
C LYS A 109 -1.63 -13.21 9.73
N GLU A 110 -0.67 -13.80 10.44
CA GLU A 110 -0.51 -13.55 11.88
C GLU A 110 -0.10 -12.12 12.19
N GLU A 111 0.60 -11.46 11.26
CA GLU A 111 0.98 -10.06 11.38
C GLU A 111 -0.14 -9.13 10.89
N ILE A 112 -0.76 -9.45 9.75
CA ILE A 112 -1.79 -8.61 9.13
C ILE A 112 -3.13 -8.69 9.90
N LEU A 113 -3.45 -9.83 10.50
CA LEU A 113 -4.71 -10.06 11.23
C LEU A 113 -4.58 -9.87 12.74
N LYS A 114 -3.56 -9.15 13.21
CA LYS A 114 -3.50 -8.73 14.62
C LYS A 114 -4.78 -7.99 15.01
N PRO A 115 -5.30 -8.21 16.24
CA PRO A 115 -6.57 -7.62 16.67
C PRO A 115 -6.66 -6.11 16.44
N GLU A 116 -5.60 -5.37 16.75
CA GLU A 116 -5.53 -3.92 16.58
C GLU A 116 -5.63 -3.48 15.11
N VAL A 117 -5.09 -4.27 14.17
CA VAL A 117 -5.17 -3.98 12.73
C VAL A 117 -6.59 -4.26 12.23
N VAL A 118 -7.15 -5.40 12.62
CA VAL A 118 -8.52 -5.78 12.26
C VAL A 118 -9.54 -4.76 12.79
N ASP A 119 -9.34 -4.26 14.00
CA ASP A 119 -10.22 -3.23 14.59
C ASP A 119 -10.16 -1.91 13.83
N VAL A 120 -9.00 -1.51 13.34
CA VAL A 120 -8.85 -0.34 12.44
C VAL A 120 -9.61 -0.58 11.13
N ILE A 121 -9.47 -1.75 10.51
CA ILE A 121 -10.16 -2.09 9.26
C ILE A 121 -11.68 -2.11 9.46
N LYS A 122 -12.18 -2.66 10.58
CA LYS A 122 -13.62 -2.62 10.92
C LYS A 122 -14.15 -1.19 11.06
N LYS A 123 -13.37 -0.27 11.62
CA LYS A 123 -13.75 1.16 11.69
C LYS A 123 -13.89 1.76 10.28
N TYR A 124 -12.99 1.43 9.36
CA TYR A 124 -13.11 1.87 7.96
C TYR A 124 -14.32 1.27 7.26
N ALA A 125 -14.61 -0.01 7.49
CA ALA A 125 -15.81 -0.66 6.94
C ALA A 125 -17.09 0.06 7.39
N ALA A 126 -17.19 0.44 8.66
CA ALA A 126 -18.33 1.18 9.22
C ALA A 126 -18.41 2.67 8.81
N ALA A 127 -17.38 3.22 8.15
CA ALA A 127 -17.28 4.64 7.83
C ALA A 127 -17.94 5.03 6.49
N GLU A 128 -19.02 4.36 6.08
CA GLU A 128 -19.72 4.56 4.78
C GLU A 128 -20.05 6.03 4.49
N ALA A 129 -20.44 6.79 5.51
CA ALA A 129 -20.78 8.21 5.39
C ALA A 129 -19.56 9.13 5.13
N ALA A 130 -18.34 8.70 5.45
CA ALA A 130 -17.12 9.48 5.31
C ALA A 130 -16.32 9.14 4.05
N SER A 131 -16.40 7.89 3.55
CA SER A 131 -15.78 7.46 2.30
C SER A 131 -16.30 6.09 1.84
N VAL A 132 -17.00 6.06 0.72
CA VAL A 132 -17.47 4.80 0.12
C VAL A 132 -16.30 3.89 -0.30
N SER A 133 -15.17 4.46 -0.74
CA SER A 133 -14.02 3.68 -1.24
C SER A 133 -13.31 2.86 -0.17
N PHE A 134 -12.89 3.48 0.96
CA PHE A 134 -12.25 2.73 2.05
C PHE A 134 -13.23 1.73 2.67
N SER A 135 -14.51 2.08 2.78
CA SER A 135 -15.52 1.18 3.35
C SER A 135 -15.66 -0.10 2.52
N ASN A 136 -15.78 0.02 1.19
CA ASN A 136 -15.87 -1.15 0.30
C ASN A 136 -14.62 -2.04 0.36
N LEU A 137 -13.43 -1.44 0.33
CA LEU A 137 -12.17 -2.21 0.41
C LEU A 137 -12.01 -2.89 1.78
N ALA A 138 -12.36 -2.19 2.85
CA ALA A 138 -12.31 -2.75 4.20
C ALA A 138 -13.30 -3.90 4.38
N MET A 139 -14.52 -3.78 3.87
CA MET A 139 -15.49 -4.88 3.86
C MET A 139 -14.96 -6.07 3.06
N ALA A 140 -14.44 -5.85 1.85
CA ALA A 140 -13.86 -6.91 1.03
C ALA A 140 -12.68 -7.61 1.71
N PHE A 141 -11.85 -6.87 2.46
CA PHE A 141 -10.78 -7.44 3.27
C PHE A 141 -11.34 -8.35 4.37
N LEU A 142 -12.30 -7.87 5.14
CA LEU A 142 -12.89 -8.64 6.25
C LEU A 142 -13.58 -9.91 5.75
N ASP A 143 -14.35 -9.81 4.67
CA ASP A 143 -15.06 -10.93 4.04
C ASP A 143 -14.11 -12.00 3.46
N LYS A 144 -12.90 -11.61 3.07
CA LYS A 144 -11.92 -12.55 2.51
C LYS A 144 -11.08 -13.23 3.60
N HIS A 145 -10.68 -12.47 4.61
CA HIS A 145 -9.60 -12.88 5.52
C HIS A 145 -10.02 -13.08 6.98
N VAL A 146 -11.15 -12.52 7.40
CA VAL A 146 -11.57 -12.51 8.82
C VAL A 146 -12.87 -13.28 9.03
N SER A 147 -13.82 -13.24 8.10
CA SER A 147 -15.02 -14.04 8.24
C SER A 147 -14.67 -15.53 8.26
N GLU A 148 -15.06 -16.20 9.34
CA GLU A 148 -15.00 -17.65 9.45
C GLU A 148 -15.69 -18.24 8.21
N SER A 149 -15.03 -19.22 7.58
CA SER A 149 -15.60 -19.98 6.48
C SER A 149 -17.03 -20.39 6.86
N LYS A 150 -18.02 -19.89 6.12
CA LYS A 150 -19.39 -20.43 6.19
C LYS A 150 -19.39 -21.92 5.87
#